data_AF-A0A836FJ00-F1
#
_entry.id   AF-A0A836FJ00-F1
#
_cell.length_a   1.000
_cell.length_b   1.000
_cell.length_c   1.000
_cell.angle_alpha   90.00
_cell.angle_beta   90.00
_cell.angle_gamma   90.00
#
_symmetry.space_group_name_H-M   'P 1'
#
loop_
_entity.id
_entity.type
_entity.pdbx_description
1 polymer ?
#
loop_
_entity_poly.entity_id
_entity_poly.type
_entity_poly.pdbx_seq_one_letter_code
_entity_poly.pdbx_strand_id
1 'polypeptide(L)'
;MSFLYRQEIRSLQDGSPNTFVIGVIINSTNVKTFVASRARFNTGERGVWTFTLRDSEEDFINVTVWGSTEYVKKLSSTFIIGSVVEVISAKIVKRNPSDKNEQFMPSTSSPFTLIINEGTALIQNHDAPTREQYKDLLMRPVKNVTSAKSLKTILDNIDALCDCFVDLLVVVTFIADARNIMTRDGRSLTCRNFEVADGSTDNTVSLMLWDKDWIERSAFWEPKKTILFLINARIAYDEYKKKTTLSISRRTLITECLNVPQAVDIMNAVQHYDPDSICSDPFAIPNLFFVRIIKILLLLLIFVLTAETITTVMTVQQITEKLQKNKATAEGERLQFATIVRASVTEMNLDGPLKDVISIKCALCKKSVADVQDSCMNLTCPSGNGMRTPLNTVKFNVKINLKDDTGYLIGCRLTDDIAERVLGYTVDEFQTMTVEKRSELKWLYLLEKCDVRLYILGPTSVFSRTLYKVLSIQPDNEMEQALEQIASVPQY
;
A
#
# COMPACT_ATOMS: atom_id res chain seq x y z
N MET A 1 -22.96 43.79 -4.23
CA MET A 1 -21.77 42.91 -4.19
C MET A 1 -21.93 42.01 -2.97
N SER A 2 -22.15 40.71 -3.18
CA SER A 2 -22.18 39.74 -2.09
C SER A 2 -20.74 39.44 -1.68
N PHE A 3 -20.29 39.98 -0.54
CA PHE A 3 -18.96 39.73 -0.02
C PHE A 3 -18.84 38.27 0.44
N LEU A 4 -17.84 37.56 -0.06
CA LEU A 4 -17.45 36.25 0.44
C LEU A 4 -16.74 36.44 1.77
N TYR A 5 -17.20 35.78 2.82
CA TYR A 5 -16.57 35.82 4.15
C TYR A 5 -15.92 34.49 4.50
N ARG A 6 -14.67 34.56 4.97
CA ARG A 6 -13.99 33.40 5.55
C ARG A 6 -14.68 33.04 6.86
N GLN A 7 -15.01 31.77 7.04
CA GLN A 7 -15.48 31.23 8.32
C GLN A 7 -14.59 30.08 8.78
N GLU A 8 -14.32 30.04 10.07
CA GLU A 8 -13.71 28.89 10.74
C GLU A 8 -14.76 27.81 10.92
N ILE A 9 -14.35 26.54 10.91
CA ILE A 9 -15.23 25.36 11.03
C ILE A 9 -16.09 25.44 12.30
N ARG A 10 -15.50 25.90 13.42
CA ARG A 10 -16.21 26.11 14.70
C ARG A 10 -17.33 27.16 14.64
N SER A 11 -17.22 28.10 13.70
CA SER A 11 -18.13 29.25 13.58
C SER A 11 -19.25 29.06 12.56
N LEU A 12 -19.26 27.91 11.85
CA LEU A 12 -20.26 27.62 10.83
C LEU A 12 -21.68 27.58 11.43
N GLN A 13 -22.63 28.14 10.69
CA GLN A 13 -24.06 28.11 11.02
C GLN A 13 -24.87 27.68 9.80
N ASP A 14 -25.98 27.00 10.05
CA ASP A 14 -26.91 26.56 8.99
C ASP A 14 -27.43 27.77 8.19
N GLY A 15 -27.48 27.64 6.87
CA GLY A 15 -28.00 28.67 5.97
C GLY A 15 -27.13 29.92 5.79
N SER A 16 -25.91 29.98 6.34
CA SER A 16 -25.00 31.12 6.13
C SER A 16 -24.68 31.30 4.63
N PRO A 17 -25.09 32.39 3.98
CA PRO A 17 -24.80 32.60 2.56
C PRO A 17 -23.36 33.12 2.37
N ASN A 18 -22.77 32.83 1.21
CA ASN A 18 -21.49 33.39 0.75
C ASN A 18 -20.31 33.17 1.71
N THR A 19 -20.19 31.96 2.25
CA THR A 19 -19.06 31.57 3.10
C THR A 19 -18.01 30.82 2.30
N PHE A 20 -16.76 30.93 2.74
CA PHE A 20 -15.73 29.98 2.35
C PHE A 20 -14.92 29.52 3.57
N VAL A 21 -14.49 28.26 3.53
CA VAL A 21 -13.72 27.61 4.58
C VAL A 21 -12.36 27.23 4.01
N ILE A 22 -11.30 27.48 4.76
CA ILE A 22 -9.93 27.11 4.39
C ILE A 22 -9.49 26.01 5.33
N GLY A 23 -8.92 24.93 4.80
CA GLY A 23 -8.37 23.87 5.62
C GLY A 23 -7.52 22.88 4.85
N VAL A 24 -6.86 21.99 5.58
CA VAL A 24 -6.12 20.86 5.02
C VAL A 24 -7.03 19.63 4.94
N ILE A 25 -6.93 18.88 3.84
CA ILE A 25 -7.58 17.57 3.72
C ILE A 25 -6.80 16.55 4.56
N ILE A 26 -7.43 15.99 5.58
CA ILE A 26 -6.80 15.02 6.50
C ILE A 26 -7.22 13.57 6.24
N ASN A 27 -8.32 13.37 5.51
CA ASN A 27 -8.82 12.06 5.11
C ASN A 27 -9.60 12.18 3.80
N SER A 28 -9.52 11.17 2.94
CA SER A 28 -10.15 11.15 1.62
C SER A 28 -10.62 9.72 1.29
N THR A 29 -11.79 9.60 0.69
CA THR A 29 -12.35 8.30 0.28
C THR A 29 -12.27 8.11 -1.23
N ASN A 30 -12.22 6.86 -1.69
CA ASN A 30 -12.34 6.58 -3.12
C ASN A 30 -13.68 7.08 -3.71
N VAL A 31 -13.62 7.64 -4.92
CA VAL A 31 -14.82 8.08 -5.67
C VAL A 31 -15.77 6.91 -5.88
N LYS A 32 -17.05 7.14 -5.62
CA LYS A 32 -18.11 6.18 -5.94
C LYS A 32 -18.91 6.70 -7.12
N THR A 33 -19.17 5.84 -8.09
CA THR A 33 -20.05 6.15 -9.22
C THR A 33 -21.33 5.32 -9.15
N PHE A 34 -22.42 5.92 -9.61
CA PHE A 34 -23.74 5.28 -9.66
C PHE A 34 -24.59 5.90 -10.77
N VAL A 35 -25.55 5.13 -11.29
CA VAL A 35 -26.49 5.63 -12.30
C VAL A 35 -27.65 6.34 -11.60
N ALA A 36 -27.93 7.59 -11.97
CA ALA A 36 -29.05 8.33 -11.41
C ALA A 36 -30.38 7.77 -11.93
N SER A 37 -31.20 7.22 -11.03
CA SER A 37 -32.54 6.70 -11.36
C SER A 37 -33.64 7.76 -11.36
N ARG A 38 -33.36 8.98 -10.86
CA ARG A 38 -34.35 10.07 -10.72
C ARG A 38 -34.13 11.16 -11.77
N ALA A 39 -35.16 11.48 -12.54
CA ALA A 39 -35.12 12.47 -13.61
C ALA A 39 -34.68 13.89 -13.17
N ARG A 40 -34.89 14.27 -11.91
CA ARG A 40 -34.53 15.59 -11.35
C ARG A 40 -33.03 15.91 -11.36
N PHE A 41 -32.21 14.94 -11.70
CA PHE A 41 -30.78 14.93 -11.51
C PHE A 41 -30.00 14.82 -12.83
N ASN A 42 -30.65 15.05 -13.98
CA ASN A 42 -30.17 14.65 -15.30
C ASN A 42 -29.96 13.12 -15.39
N THR A 43 -30.41 12.54 -16.50
CA THR A 43 -30.18 11.13 -16.80
C THR A 43 -28.68 10.92 -17.09
N GLY A 44 -27.98 10.11 -16.30
CA GLY A 44 -26.55 9.85 -16.50
C GLY A 44 -25.86 9.19 -15.30
N GLU A 45 -24.57 8.87 -15.47
CA GLU A 45 -23.69 8.43 -14.38
C GLU A 45 -23.31 9.63 -13.51
N ARG A 46 -23.40 9.46 -12.20
CA ARG A 46 -23.06 10.46 -11.18
C ARG A 46 -21.88 9.96 -10.36
N GLY A 47 -21.05 10.90 -9.91
CA GLY A 47 -19.99 10.66 -8.94
C GLY A 47 -20.32 11.24 -7.56
N VAL A 48 -19.80 10.61 -6.52
CA VAL A 48 -19.68 11.18 -5.19
C VAL A 48 -18.28 10.95 -4.62
N TRP A 49 -17.72 12.00 -4.02
CA TRP A 49 -16.44 11.98 -3.34
C TRP A 49 -16.60 12.62 -1.96
N THR A 50 -16.04 11.99 -0.93
CA THR A 50 -16.12 12.49 0.45
C THR A 50 -14.71 12.58 1.02
N PHE A 51 -14.41 13.70 1.67
CA PHE A 51 -13.17 13.94 2.37
C PHE A 51 -13.42 14.70 3.68
N THR A 52 -12.43 14.74 4.57
CA THR A 52 -12.50 15.45 5.86
C THR A 52 -11.51 16.62 5.82
N LEU A 53 -12.03 17.81 6.10
CA LEU A 53 -11.29 19.08 6.11
C LEU A 53 -11.01 19.51 7.55
N ARG A 54 -9.79 19.97 7.84
CA ARG A 54 -9.37 20.46 9.16
C ARG A 54 -8.79 21.86 9.05
N ASP A 55 -9.22 22.77 9.93
CA ASP A 55 -8.74 24.16 9.94
C ASP A 55 -8.05 24.57 11.25
N SER A 56 -8.23 23.82 12.33
CA SER A 56 -7.60 24.04 13.63
C SER A 56 -7.14 22.73 14.29
N GLU A 57 -6.54 22.81 15.48
CA GLU A 57 -6.15 21.62 16.24
C GLU A 57 -7.34 20.76 16.66
N GLU A 58 -8.51 21.36 16.88
CA GLU A 58 -9.70 20.67 17.41
C GLU A 58 -10.82 20.56 16.37
N ASP A 59 -10.81 21.42 15.36
CA ASP A 59 -11.93 21.61 14.45
C ASP A 59 -11.70 20.98 13.08
N PHE A 60 -12.62 20.09 12.72
CA PHE A 60 -12.65 19.42 11.43
C PHE A 60 -14.08 19.06 11.04
N ILE A 61 -14.32 18.88 9.74
CA ILE A 61 -15.64 18.71 9.15
C ILE A 61 -15.60 17.78 7.94
N ASN A 62 -16.67 17.00 7.72
CA ASN A 62 -16.82 16.18 6.53
C ASN A 62 -17.37 17.03 5.38
N VAL A 63 -16.78 16.84 4.20
CA VAL A 63 -17.16 17.50 2.94
C VAL A 63 -17.57 16.42 1.93
N THR A 64 -18.75 16.57 1.33
CA THR A 64 -19.24 15.65 0.29
C THR A 64 -19.47 16.40 -1.01
N VAL A 65 -18.84 15.92 -2.08
CA VAL A 65 -18.90 16.48 -3.43
C VAL A 65 -19.78 15.61 -4.31
N TRP A 66 -20.76 16.23 -4.97
CA TRP A 66 -21.66 15.60 -5.93
C TRP A 66 -21.55 16.26 -7.30
N GLY A 67 -21.53 15.45 -8.36
CA GLY A 67 -21.52 15.95 -9.73
C GLY A 67 -21.52 14.83 -10.76
N SER A 68 -21.15 15.18 -11.99
CA SER A 68 -20.77 14.25 -13.04
C SER A 68 -19.57 13.39 -12.62
N THR A 69 -19.46 12.19 -13.18
CA THR A 69 -18.35 11.28 -12.89
C THR A 69 -17.01 11.93 -13.23
N GLU A 70 -16.93 12.66 -14.35
CA GLU A 70 -15.75 13.34 -14.84
C GLU A 70 -15.30 14.45 -13.89
N TYR A 71 -16.24 15.30 -13.45
CA TYR A 71 -15.97 16.39 -12.52
C TYR A 71 -15.43 15.86 -11.19
N VAL A 72 -16.10 14.87 -10.60
CA VAL A 72 -15.72 14.32 -9.30
C VAL A 72 -14.37 13.60 -9.37
N LYS A 73 -14.13 12.82 -10.44
CA LYS A 73 -12.83 12.18 -10.66
C LYS A 73 -11.72 13.22 -10.80
N LYS A 74 -11.93 14.28 -11.58
CA LYS A 74 -10.96 15.38 -11.73
C LYS A 74 -10.59 15.99 -10.38
N LEU A 75 -11.58 16.34 -9.55
CA LEU A 75 -11.33 16.89 -8.22
C LEU A 75 -10.56 15.92 -7.32
N SER A 76 -10.99 14.65 -7.23
CA SER A 76 -10.32 13.63 -6.42
C SER A 76 -8.89 13.32 -6.87
N SER A 77 -8.57 13.54 -8.14
CA SER A 77 -7.20 13.39 -8.67
C SER A 77 -6.32 14.62 -8.44
N THR A 78 -6.94 15.79 -8.26
CA THR A 78 -6.25 17.08 -8.07
C THR A 78 -5.98 17.34 -6.59
N PHE A 79 -6.95 17.04 -5.73
CA PHE A 79 -6.90 17.31 -4.30
C PHE A 79 -6.76 16.01 -3.51
N ILE A 80 -5.58 15.81 -2.94
CA ILE A 80 -5.21 14.65 -2.12
C ILE A 80 -5.06 15.02 -0.65
N ILE A 81 -4.98 14.03 0.24
CA ILE A 81 -4.60 14.23 1.65
C ILE A 81 -3.32 15.11 1.75
N GLY A 82 -3.40 16.16 2.55
CA GLY A 82 -2.37 17.19 2.70
C GLY A 82 -2.53 18.42 1.79
N SER A 83 -3.47 18.40 0.84
CA SER A 83 -3.84 19.59 0.06
C SER A 83 -4.54 20.60 0.98
N VAL A 84 -4.11 21.86 0.92
CA VAL A 84 -4.79 22.97 1.60
C VAL A 84 -5.70 23.63 0.59
N VAL A 85 -7.00 23.62 0.87
CA VAL A 85 -8.04 24.00 -0.08
C VAL A 85 -8.97 25.05 0.51
N GLU A 86 -9.54 25.85 -0.38
CA GLU A 86 -10.65 26.75 -0.09
C GLU A 86 -11.92 26.11 -0.63
N VAL A 87 -12.89 25.88 0.27
CA VAL A 87 -14.22 25.38 -0.05
C VAL A 87 -15.17 26.57 -0.07
N ILE A 88 -15.59 26.98 -1.27
CA ILE A 88 -16.31 28.23 -1.51
C ILE A 88 -17.79 27.96 -1.82
N SER A 89 -18.68 28.68 -1.13
CA SER A 89 -20.14 28.61 -1.31
C SER A 89 -20.73 27.20 -1.15
N ALA A 90 -20.10 26.36 -0.33
CA ALA A 90 -20.63 25.05 -0.01
C ALA A 90 -21.92 25.17 0.81
N LYS A 91 -22.86 24.25 0.57
CA LYS A 91 -24.07 24.17 1.37
C LYS A 91 -23.73 23.57 2.74
N ILE A 92 -23.96 24.33 3.79
CA ILE A 92 -23.82 23.87 5.19
C ILE A 92 -25.10 23.12 5.56
N VAL A 93 -24.98 21.91 6.08
CA VAL A 93 -26.11 21.08 6.51
C VAL A 93 -25.86 20.53 7.90
N LYS A 94 -26.84 20.63 8.80
CA LYS A 94 -26.75 20.03 10.13
C LYS A 94 -26.73 18.50 10.03
N ARG A 95 -25.76 17.87 10.69
CA ARG A 95 -25.62 16.41 10.74
C ARG A 95 -26.77 15.82 11.56
N ASN A 96 -27.27 14.67 11.10
CA ASN A 96 -28.28 13.92 11.82
C ASN A 96 -27.68 12.58 12.28
N PRO A 97 -27.38 12.41 13.58
CA PRO A 97 -26.80 11.16 14.09
C PRO A 97 -27.65 9.91 13.83
N SER A 98 -28.95 10.07 13.58
CA SER A 98 -29.85 8.96 13.24
C SER A 98 -29.78 8.54 11.76
N ASP A 99 -29.06 9.27 10.91
CA ASP A 99 -28.83 8.87 9.52
C ASP A 99 -27.90 7.66 9.46
N LYS A 100 -28.35 6.61 8.77
CA LYS A 100 -27.55 5.40 8.52
C LYS A 100 -26.25 5.69 7.78
N ASN A 101 -26.16 6.79 7.03
CA ASN A 101 -24.92 7.14 6.34
C ASN A 101 -23.86 7.69 7.29
N GLU A 102 -24.26 8.38 8.37
CA GLU A 102 -23.34 8.97 9.36
C GLU A 102 -22.55 7.90 10.11
N GLN A 103 -23.12 6.70 10.32
CA GLN A 103 -22.41 5.59 10.98
C GLN A 103 -21.18 5.09 10.20
N PHE A 104 -21.12 5.38 8.90
CA PHE A 104 -20.02 5.00 8.00
C PHE A 104 -19.05 6.15 7.70
N MET A 105 -19.24 7.31 8.31
CA MET A 105 -18.38 8.47 8.13
C MET A 105 -17.53 8.71 9.38
N PRO A 106 -16.35 9.34 9.24
CA PRO A 106 -15.59 9.79 10.39
C PRO A 106 -16.42 10.71 11.28
N SER A 107 -16.36 10.49 12.59
CA SER A 107 -16.97 11.42 13.54
C SER A 107 -16.15 12.71 13.56
N THR A 108 -16.78 13.84 13.26
CA THR A 108 -16.14 15.16 13.27
C THR A 108 -16.54 16.00 14.47
N SER A 109 -15.72 16.99 14.81
CA SER A 109 -16.02 17.96 15.88
C SER A 109 -17.13 18.93 15.47
N SER A 110 -17.24 19.28 14.18
CA SER A 110 -18.36 20.10 13.71
C SER A 110 -19.69 19.33 13.71
N PRO A 111 -20.81 19.94 14.16
CA PRO A 111 -22.15 19.39 14.05
C PRO A 111 -22.73 19.56 12.63
N PHE A 112 -21.98 20.16 11.70
CA PHE A 112 -22.38 20.38 10.32
C PHE A 112 -21.56 19.51 9.36
N THR A 113 -22.03 19.40 8.12
CA THR A 113 -21.29 18.86 6.97
C THR A 113 -21.40 19.84 5.82
N LEU A 114 -20.37 19.89 4.98
CA LEU A 114 -20.36 20.72 3.77
C LEU A 114 -20.74 19.88 2.56
N ILE A 115 -21.70 20.36 1.79
CA ILE A 115 -22.13 19.73 0.54
C ILE A 115 -21.76 20.64 -0.63
N ILE A 116 -20.98 20.09 -1.55
CA ILE A 116 -20.54 20.76 -2.77
C ILE A 116 -21.27 20.10 -3.93
N ASN A 117 -22.03 20.88 -4.69
CA ASN A 117 -22.60 20.41 -5.95
C ASN A 117 -21.89 21.10 -7.10
N GLU A 118 -21.63 20.34 -8.16
CA GLU A 118 -21.12 20.86 -9.42
C GLU A 118 -21.96 22.08 -9.89
N GLY A 119 -21.28 23.17 -10.23
CA GLY A 119 -21.88 24.41 -10.68
C GLY A 119 -22.37 25.36 -9.58
N THR A 120 -22.49 24.92 -8.32
CA THR A 120 -22.97 25.79 -7.22
C THR A 120 -21.87 26.18 -6.23
N ALA A 121 -20.87 25.32 -6.06
CA ALA A 121 -19.78 25.50 -5.10
C ALA A 121 -18.45 25.12 -5.76
N LEU A 122 -17.36 25.71 -5.26
CA LEU A 122 -16.02 25.54 -5.83
C LEU A 122 -15.04 25.03 -4.78
N ILE A 123 -14.10 24.20 -5.21
CA ILE A 123 -12.89 23.84 -4.46
C ILE A 123 -11.70 24.36 -5.25
N GLN A 124 -10.82 25.11 -4.59
CA GLN A 124 -9.57 25.59 -5.18
C GLN A 124 -8.41 25.44 -4.19
N ASN A 125 -7.17 25.47 -4.70
CA ASN A 125 -6.00 25.50 -3.84
C ASN A 125 -5.94 26.80 -3.04
N HIS A 126 -5.53 26.70 -1.78
CA HIS A 126 -5.19 27.87 -0.98
C HIS A 126 -3.72 28.23 -1.22
N ASP A 127 -3.51 29.29 -2.01
CA ASP A 127 -2.18 29.77 -2.40
C ASP A 127 -1.86 31.09 -1.68
N ALA A 128 -1.74 31.02 -0.36
CA ALA A 128 -1.33 32.14 0.49
C ALA A 128 -0.23 31.72 1.49
N PRO A 129 0.54 32.66 2.07
CA PRO A 129 1.59 32.35 3.04
C PRO A 129 1.09 31.59 4.28
N THR A 130 -0.19 31.75 4.63
CA THR A 130 -0.87 31.02 5.71
C THR A 130 -1.03 29.53 5.44
N ARG A 131 -0.72 29.03 4.25
CA ARG A 131 -0.84 27.61 3.87
C ARG A 131 -0.08 26.67 4.81
N GLU A 132 1.13 27.04 5.21
CA GLU A 132 2.00 26.15 6.00
C GLU A 132 1.40 25.83 7.39
N GLN A 133 0.68 26.79 8.00
CA GLN A 133 0.02 26.57 9.29
C GLN A 133 -1.01 25.42 9.25
N TYR A 134 -1.65 25.21 8.09
CA TYR A 134 -2.63 24.13 7.91
C TYR A 134 -1.94 22.80 7.66
N LYS A 135 -0.80 22.79 6.95
CA LYS A 135 -0.04 21.55 6.72
C LYS A 135 0.48 20.97 8.03
N ASP A 136 0.89 21.81 8.97
CA ASP A 136 1.32 21.38 10.30
C ASP A 136 0.25 20.61 11.07
N LEU A 137 -1.04 20.84 10.77
CA LEU A 137 -2.15 20.12 11.38
C LEU A 137 -2.24 18.66 10.91
N LEU A 138 -1.62 18.29 9.78
CA LEU A 138 -1.69 16.94 9.24
C LEU A 138 -0.99 15.91 10.13
N MET A 139 0.07 16.34 10.83
CA MET A 139 0.90 15.47 11.68
C MET A 139 0.54 15.56 13.17
N ARG A 140 -0.56 16.26 13.50
CA ARG A 140 -1.06 16.43 14.87
C ARG A 140 -2.28 15.54 15.10
N PRO A 141 -2.35 14.76 16.19
CA PRO A 141 -3.56 14.02 16.54
C PRO A 141 -4.80 14.92 16.59
N VAL A 142 -5.97 14.43 16.13
CA VAL A 142 -7.27 15.12 16.31
C VAL A 142 -7.95 14.77 17.63
N LYS A 143 -7.41 13.79 18.37
CA LYS A 143 -7.88 13.33 19.68
C LYS A 143 -6.67 13.08 20.58
N ASN A 144 -6.86 13.17 21.89
CA ASN A 144 -5.81 12.83 22.84
C ASN A 144 -5.41 11.34 22.69
N VAL A 145 -4.12 11.12 22.44
CA VAL A 145 -3.54 9.79 22.22
C VAL A 145 -3.58 8.91 23.47
N THR A 146 -3.74 9.48 24.67
CA THR A 146 -3.90 8.70 25.92
C THR A 146 -5.17 7.86 25.96
N SER A 147 -6.14 8.14 25.08
CA SER A 147 -7.35 7.32 24.92
C SER A 147 -7.13 6.05 24.11
N ALA A 148 -5.96 5.88 23.48
CA ALA A 148 -5.61 4.69 22.74
C ALA A 148 -5.53 3.47 23.67
N LYS A 149 -6.08 2.35 23.21
CA LYS A 149 -5.96 1.06 23.90
C LYS A 149 -4.71 0.33 23.41
N SER A 150 -4.09 -0.45 24.29
CA SER A 150 -2.97 -1.32 23.87
C SER A 150 -3.46 -2.48 23.01
N LEU A 151 -2.60 -2.93 22.09
CA LEU A 151 -2.86 -4.08 21.24
C LEU A 151 -3.07 -5.33 22.07
N LYS A 152 -2.27 -5.56 23.13
CA LYS A 152 -2.46 -6.70 24.04
C LYS A 152 -3.88 -6.77 24.60
N THR A 153 -4.40 -5.66 25.14
CA THR A 153 -5.76 -5.64 25.70
C THR A 153 -6.82 -5.91 24.64
N ILE A 154 -6.64 -5.41 23.42
CA ILE A 154 -7.56 -5.66 22.31
C ILE A 154 -7.49 -7.12 21.85
N LEU A 155 -6.28 -7.66 21.64
CA LEU A 155 -6.06 -9.01 21.14
C LEU A 155 -6.55 -10.06 22.15
N ASP A 156 -6.30 -9.86 23.45
CA ASP A 156 -6.77 -10.75 24.52
C ASP A 156 -8.32 -10.79 24.62
N ASN A 157 -9.03 -9.80 24.05
CA ASN A 157 -10.50 -9.69 24.09
C ASN A 157 -11.15 -9.55 22.70
N ILE A 158 -10.45 -9.94 21.64
CA ILE A 158 -10.80 -9.53 20.27
C ILE A 158 -12.19 -10.02 19.84
N ASP A 159 -12.57 -11.24 20.21
CA ASP A 159 -13.87 -11.82 19.85
C ASP A 159 -15.04 -11.13 20.57
N ALA A 160 -14.85 -10.75 21.84
CA ALA A 160 -15.84 -10.01 22.61
C ALA A 160 -16.03 -8.57 22.09
N LEU A 161 -15.01 -8.03 21.42
CA LEU A 161 -15.01 -6.70 20.82
C LEU A 161 -15.43 -6.72 19.34
N CYS A 162 -15.94 -7.85 18.82
CA CYS A 162 -16.40 -7.92 17.43
C CYS A 162 -17.45 -6.83 17.14
N ASP A 163 -17.34 -6.21 15.96
CA ASP A 163 -18.12 -5.06 15.49
C ASP A 163 -18.00 -3.77 16.33
N CYS A 164 -17.05 -3.72 17.26
CA CYS A 164 -16.68 -2.49 17.96
C CYS A 164 -15.60 -1.69 17.21
N PHE A 165 -15.45 -0.43 17.62
CA PHE A 165 -14.42 0.48 17.14
C PHE A 165 -13.46 0.83 18.28
N VAL A 166 -12.16 0.88 17.98
CA VAL A 166 -11.11 1.16 18.96
C VAL A 166 -10.12 2.19 18.42
N ASP A 167 -9.48 2.91 19.33
CA ASP A 167 -8.41 3.84 19.02
C ASP A 167 -7.06 3.20 19.39
N LEU A 168 -6.06 3.38 18.53
CA LEU A 168 -4.76 2.71 18.61
C LEU A 168 -3.65 3.72 18.32
N LEU A 169 -2.60 3.71 19.14
CA LEU A 169 -1.34 4.40 18.86
C LEU A 169 -0.27 3.33 18.63
N VAL A 170 0.24 3.26 17.41
CA VAL A 170 1.08 2.14 16.96
C VAL A 170 2.23 2.62 16.10
N VAL A 171 3.32 1.85 16.06
CA VAL A 171 4.41 2.02 15.10
C VAL A 171 4.24 1.05 13.95
N VAL A 172 4.52 1.52 12.74
CA VAL A 172 4.54 0.64 11.56
C VAL A 172 5.77 -0.24 11.62
N THR A 173 5.60 -1.56 11.58
CA THR A 173 6.72 -2.52 11.58
C THR A 173 7.04 -3.04 10.20
N PHE A 174 6.09 -3.01 9.28
CA PHE A 174 6.24 -3.48 7.91
C PHE A 174 5.27 -2.76 6.96
N ILE A 175 5.70 -2.48 5.73
CA ILE A 175 4.83 -2.01 4.65
C ILE A 175 5.03 -2.91 3.44
N ALA A 176 3.92 -3.34 2.82
CA ALA A 176 3.94 -4.08 1.57
C ALA A 176 3.91 -3.15 0.34
N ASP A 177 4.39 -3.65 -0.80
CA ASP A 177 4.12 -3.05 -2.10
C ASP A 177 2.60 -2.96 -2.35
N ALA A 178 2.19 -1.94 -3.12
CA ALA A 178 0.79 -1.81 -3.52
C ALA A 178 0.45 -2.93 -4.50
N ARG A 179 -0.70 -3.58 -4.32
CA ARG A 179 -1.16 -4.68 -5.16
C ARG A 179 -2.55 -4.43 -5.70
N ASN A 180 -2.79 -4.90 -6.92
CA ASN A 180 -4.09 -4.83 -7.56
C ASN A 180 -4.85 -6.15 -7.35
N ILE A 181 -6.01 -6.06 -6.70
CA ILE A 181 -6.93 -7.16 -6.45
C ILE A 181 -8.16 -6.99 -7.33
N MET A 182 -8.53 -8.06 -8.02
CA MET A 182 -9.80 -8.11 -8.74
C MET A 182 -10.88 -8.68 -7.82
N THR A 183 -11.92 -7.88 -7.61
CA THR A 183 -13.12 -8.28 -6.87
C THR A 183 -13.93 -9.33 -7.63
N ARG A 184 -14.88 -10.00 -6.96
CA ARG A 184 -15.78 -10.98 -7.61
C ARG A 184 -16.64 -10.36 -8.71
N ASP A 185 -17.03 -9.09 -8.55
CA ASP A 185 -17.69 -8.26 -9.55
C ASP A 185 -16.70 -7.68 -10.59
N GLY A 186 -15.43 -8.08 -10.54
CA GLY A 186 -14.38 -7.79 -11.52
C GLY A 186 -14.01 -6.31 -11.64
N ARG A 187 -14.25 -5.54 -10.58
CA ARG A 187 -13.62 -4.23 -10.40
C ARG A 187 -12.19 -4.44 -9.92
N SER A 188 -11.25 -3.69 -10.49
CA SER A 188 -9.88 -3.61 -9.98
C SER A 188 -9.84 -2.68 -8.78
N LEU A 189 -9.33 -3.17 -7.66
CA LEU A 189 -9.06 -2.40 -6.45
C LEU A 189 -7.57 -2.48 -6.15
N THR A 190 -6.94 -1.33 -5.95
CA THR A 190 -5.60 -1.28 -5.39
C THR A 190 -5.71 -1.35 -3.87
N CYS A 191 -4.80 -2.07 -3.24
CA CYS A 191 -4.68 -2.09 -1.79
C CYS A 191 -3.21 -2.19 -1.38
N ARG A 192 -2.92 -1.82 -0.13
CA ARG A 192 -1.60 -2.00 0.47
C ARG A 192 -1.73 -2.57 1.86
N ASN A 193 -0.98 -3.64 2.12
CA ASN A 193 -0.87 -4.19 3.47
C ASN A 193 0.24 -3.47 4.23
N PHE A 194 0.06 -3.41 5.53
CA PHE A 194 1.11 -3.00 6.46
C PHE A 194 0.90 -3.72 7.79
N GLU A 195 1.93 -3.77 8.60
CA GLU A 195 1.84 -4.30 9.95
C GLU A 195 2.22 -3.23 10.98
N VAL A 196 1.62 -3.38 12.16
CA VAL A 196 1.80 -2.44 13.25
C VAL A 196 2.03 -3.17 14.57
N ALA A 197 2.72 -2.50 15.49
CA ALA A 197 2.92 -2.94 16.87
C ALA A 197 2.86 -1.73 17.82
N ASP A 198 2.71 -1.96 19.12
CA ASP A 198 2.78 -0.93 20.16
C ASP A 198 3.73 -1.30 21.31
N GLY A 199 4.42 -2.45 21.21
CA GLY A 199 5.30 -2.99 22.25
C GLY A 199 4.59 -3.67 23.42
N SER A 200 3.25 -3.73 23.44
CA SER A 200 2.49 -4.41 24.50
C SER A 200 2.40 -5.93 24.33
N THR A 201 2.72 -6.43 23.14
CA THR A 201 2.71 -7.84 22.73
C THR A 201 3.89 -8.10 21.79
N ASP A 202 4.31 -9.37 21.68
CA ASP A 202 5.34 -9.83 20.75
C ASP A 202 4.81 -10.03 19.31
N ASN A 203 3.49 -9.94 19.12
CA ASN A 203 2.85 -10.14 17.82
C ASN A 203 2.55 -8.81 17.12
N THR A 204 2.83 -8.75 15.82
CA THR A 204 2.37 -7.66 14.96
C THR A 204 0.93 -7.86 14.50
N VAL A 205 0.25 -6.76 14.18
CA VAL A 205 -1.11 -6.79 13.61
C VAL A 205 -1.08 -6.33 12.16
N SER A 206 -1.57 -7.18 11.26
CA SER A 206 -1.68 -6.87 9.83
C SER A 206 -2.97 -6.12 9.51
N LEU A 207 -2.84 -4.97 8.84
CA LEU A 207 -3.91 -4.08 8.39
C LEU A 207 -3.81 -3.85 6.88
N MET A 208 -4.93 -3.42 6.27
CA MET A 208 -5.00 -3.17 4.82
C MET A 208 -5.62 -1.81 4.52
N LEU A 209 -4.95 -1.05 3.66
CA LEU A 209 -5.42 0.23 3.11
C LEU A 209 -6.09 0.00 1.76
N TRP A 210 -7.21 0.68 1.55
CA TRP A 210 -8.03 0.58 0.33
C TRP A 210 -8.20 1.93 -0.37
N ASP A 211 -8.10 3.04 0.35
CA ASP A 211 -8.26 4.38 -0.20
C ASP A 211 -6.97 4.82 -0.88
N LYS A 212 -7.10 5.35 -2.10
CA LYS A 212 -6.00 5.73 -2.99
C LYS A 212 -4.97 6.62 -2.28
N ASP A 213 -5.42 7.69 -1.64
CA ASP A 213 -4.54 8.67 -0.99
C ASP A 213 -3.71 8.02 0.13
N TRP A 214 -4.31 7.13 0.93
CA TRP A 214 -3.58 6.40 1.97
C TRP A 214 -2.64 5.35 1.39
N ILE A 215 -3.01 4.68 0.29
CA ILE A 215 -2.11 3.78 -0.42
C ILE A 215 -0.89 4.54 -0.92
N GLU A 216 -1.06 5.70 -1.56
CA GLU A 216 0.06 6.52 -2.04
C GLU A 216 0.90 7.06 -0.88
N ARG A 217 0.27 7.61 0.14
CA ARG A 217 0.95 8.21 1.29
C ARG A 217 1.72 7.20 2.14
N SER A 218 1.16 6.00 2.34
CA SER A 218 1.85 4.92 3.06
C SER A 218 3.09 4.38 2.34
N ALA A 219 3.33 4.78 1.08
CA ALA A 219 4.58 4.45 0.38
C ALA A 219 5.80 5.01 1.10
N PHE A 220 5.61 6.14 1.80
CA PHE A 220 6.64 6.89 2.50
C PHE A 220 6.73 6.54 3.99
N TRP A 221 5.95 5.58 4.48
CA TRP A 221 6.08 5.12 5.86
C TRP A 221 7.40 4.40 6.05
N GLU A 222 8.07 4.74 7.14
CA GLU A 222 9.34 4.16 7.55
C GLU A 222 9.07 3.12 8.65
N PRO A 223 9.35 1.83 8.41
CA PRO A 223 9.30 0.81 9.44
C PRO A 223 10.09 1.22 10.69
N LYS A 224 9.51 0.96 11.86
CA LYS A 224 10.02 1.27 13.21
C LYS A 224 10.20 2.76 13.52
N LYS A 225 9.80 3.66 12.61
CA LYS A 225 9.86 5.12 12.82
C LYS A 225 8.51 5.81 12.68
N THR A 226 7.70 5.42 11.69
CA THR A 226 6.39 6.04 11.49
C THR A 226 5.42 5.58 12.57
N ILE A 227 4.98 6.53 13.41
CA ILE A 227 3.90 6.33 14.37
C ILE A 227 2.58 6.73 13.74
N LEU A 228 1.59 5.86 13.86
CA LEU A 228 0.23 6.07 13.42
C LEU A 228 -0.69 6.14 14.62
N PHE A 229 -1.57 7.13 14.63
CA PHE A 229 -2.75 7.14 15.46
C PHE A 229 -3.96 6.76 14.62
N LEU A 230 -4.51 5.58 14.87
CA LEU A 230 -5.69 5.04 14.19
C LEU A 230 -6.90 5.27 15.08
N ILE A 231 -7.82 6.12 14.65
CA ILE A 231 -9.03 6.47 15.41
C ILE A 231 -10.21 5.74 14.78
N ASN A 232 -11.01 5.05 15.59
CA ASN A 232 -12.10 4.18 15.16
C ASN A 232 -11.64 3.09 14.17
N ALA A 233 -10.56 2.37 14.46
CA ALA A 233 -10.25 1.12 13.78
C ALA A 233 -11.35 0.08 14.10
N ARG A 234 -11.80 -0.69 13.11
CA ARG A 234 -12.92 -1.63 13.27
C ARG A 234 -12.40 -3.01 13.61
N ILE A 235 -12.98 -3.66 14.61
CA ILE A 235 -12.78 -5.08 14.89
C ILE A 235 -13.91 -5.85 14.20
N ALA A 236 -13.57 -6.80 13.33
CA ALA A 236 -14.55 -7.57 12.58
C ALA A 236 -14.07 -8.98 12.28
N TYR A 237 -15.00 -9.91 12.12
CA TYR A 237 -14.71 -11.26 11.66
C TYR A 237 -14.27 -11.26 10.19
N ASP A 238 -13.06 -11.73 9.93
CA ASP A 238 -12.52 -11.92 8.58
C ASP A 238 -12.91 -13.32 8.08
N GLU A 239 -13.86 -13.37 7.14
CA GLU A 239 -14.35 -14.61 6.54
C GLU A 239 -13.28 -15.40 5.77
N TYR A 240 -12.25 -14.73 5.26
CA TYR A 240 -11.16 -15.36 4.53
C TYR A 240 -10.15 -15.98 5.50
N LYS A 241 -9.77 -15.23 6.55
CA LYS A 241 -8.84 -15.71 7.58
C LYS A 241 -9.50 -16.57 8.65
N LYS A 242 -10.84 -16.65 8.66
CA LYS A 242 -11.66 -17.36 9.65
C LYS A 242 -11.36 -16.98 11.09
N LYS A 243 -11.06 -15.70 11.33
CA LYS A 243 -10.75 -15.15 12.65
C LYS A 243 -11.17 -13.69 12.77
N THR A 244 -11.44 -13.23 14.00
CA THR A 244 -11.68 -11.80 14.27
C THR A 244 -10.37 -11.03 14.14
N THR A 245 -10.41 -9.91 13.43
CA THR A 245 -9.22 -9.09 13.14
C THR A 245 -9.52 -7.60 13.22
N LEU A 246 -8.48 -6.80 13.41
CA LEU A 246 -8.53 -5.36 13.22
C LEU A 246 -8.54 -5.02 11.73
N SER A 247 -9.28 -3.98 11.36
CA SER A 247 -9.45 -3.53 9.99
C SER A 247 -9.63 -2.01 9.91
N ILE A 248 -9.19 -1.43 8.79
CA ILE A 248 -9.44 -0.02 8.47
C ILE A 248 -10.81 0.07 7.79
N SER A 249 -11.66 0.96 8.28
CA SER A 249 -13.00 1.22 7.74
C SER A 249 -13.11 2.67 7.25
N ARG A 250 -14.21 3.01 6.57
CA ARG A 250 -14.47 4.40 6.13
C ARG A 250 -14.60 5.42 7.27
N ARG A 251 -14.89 4.93 8.48
CA ARG A 251 -14.97 5.75 9.70
C ARG A 251 -13.59 5.96 10.33
N THR A 252 -12.60 5.15 9.96
CA THR A 252 -11.27 5.18 10.55
C THR A 252 -10.53 6.42 10.06
N LEU A 253 -10.02 7.23 11.00
CA LEU A 253 -9.09 8.31 10.69
C LEU A 253 -7.68 7.83 11.02
N ILE A 254 -6.75 8.12 10.12
CA ILE A 254 -5.33 7.81 10.30
C ILE A 254 -4.60 9.15 10.43
N THR A 255 -3.71 9.25 11.40
CA THR A 255 -2.83 10.41 11.57
C THR A 255 -1.41 9.93 11.76
N GLU A 256 -0.48 10.48 11.00
CA GLU A 256 0.95 10.23 11.17
C GLU A 256 1.47 11.15 12.26
N CYS A 257 1.92 10.60 13.38
CA CYS A 257 2.31 11.37 14.55
C CYS A 257 3.84 11.51 14.59
N LEU A 258 4.36 12.73 14.43
CA LEU A 258 5.81 12.96 14.53
C LEU A 258 6.28 13.23 15.96
N ASN A 259 5.47 13.93 16.77
CA ASN A 259 5.89 14.49 18.05
C ASN A 259 4.90 14.14 19.18
N VAL A 260 4.73 12.85 19.47
CA VAL A 260 3.97 12.41 20.66
C VAL A 260 4.94 11.82 21.69
N PRO A 261 4.85 12.17 22.99
CA PRO A 261 5.79 11.66 24.00
C PRO A 261 5.87 10.14 24.04
N GLN A 262 4.73 9.47 23.86
CA GLN A 262 4.59 8.01 23.84
C GLN A 262 5.29 7.36 22.64
N ALA A 263 5.64 8.12 21.60
CA ALA A 263 6.32 7.61 20.40
C ALA A 263 7.67 6.99 20.75
N VAL A 264 8.44 7.64 21.64
CA VAL A 264 9.78 7.17 22.04
C VAL A 264 9.68 5.83 22.75
N ASP A 265 8.73 5.70 23.67
CA ASP A 265 8.51 4.45 24.41
C ASP A 265 8.11 3.30 23.48
N ILE A 266 7.19 3.56 22.54
CA ILE A 266 6.76 2.56 21.55
C ILE A 266 7.92 2.17 20.63
N MET A 267 8.70 3.14 20.10
CA MET A 267 9.84 2.86 19.23
C MET A 267 10.91 2.03 19.95
N ASN A 268 11.23 2.36 21.19
CA ASN A 268 12.19 1.60 22.00
C ASN A 268 11.66 0.20 22.28
N ALA A 269 10.38 0.08 22.63
CA ALA A 269 9.75 -1.20 22.89
C ALA A 269 9.78 -2.10 21.66
N VAL A 270 9.75 -1.59 20.43
CA VAL A 270 9.79 -2.44 19.23
C VAL A 270 11.18 -2.70 18.65
N GLN A 271 12.27 -2.24 19.29
CA GLN A 271 13.64 -2.46 18.78
C GLN A 271 14.01 -3.94 18.69
N HIS A 272 13.43 -4.78 19.56
CA HIS A 272 13.68 -6.22 19.59
C HIS A 272 13.02 -7.00 18.45
N TYR A 273 12.07 -6.40 17.72
CA TYR A 273 11.48 -7.05 16.55
C TYR A 273 12.56 -7.19 15.47
N ASP A 274 12.74 -8.41 14.96
CA ASP A 274 13.67 -8.68 13.87
C ASP A 274 13.30 -7.81 12.65
N PRO A 275 14.20 -6.93 12.15
CA PRO A 275 13.95 -6.12 10.96
C PRO A 275 13.63 -6.97 9.71
N ASP A 276 14.01 -8.25 9.70
CA ASP A 276 13.74 -9.18 8.61
C ASP A 276 12.53 -10.09 8.87
N SER A 277 11.82 -9.90 9.99
CA SER A 277 10.52 -10.54 10.22
C SER A 277 9.50 -9.91 9.29
N ILE A 278 8.96 -10.71 8.38
CA ILE A 278 8.07 -10.25 7.30
C ILE A 278 6.63 -10.58 7.63
N CYS A 279 5.75 -9.78 7.03
CA CYS A 279 4.31 -9.89 7.15
C CYS A 279 3.79 -11.32 7.15
N SER A 280 2.85 -11.56 8.06
CA SER A 280 2.08 -12.80 8.18
C SER A 280 1.27 -13.16 6.92
N ASP A 281 1.01 -12.20 6.02
CA ASP A 281 0.33 -12.44 4.73
C ASP A 281 1.34 -12.96 3.67
N PRO A 282 1.20 -14.21 3.17
CA PRO A 282 2.12 -14.80 2.19
C PRO A 282 2.10 -14.10 0.81
N PHE A 283 1.13 -13.22 0.58
CA PHE A 283 1.00 -12.39 -0.62
C PHE A 283 1.51 -10.96 -0.41
N ALA A 284 1.92 -10.58 0.80
CA ALA A 284 2.55 -9.29 1.05
C ALA A 284 4.03 -9.37 0.65
N ILE A 285 4.43 -8.50 -0.27
CA ILE A 285 5.82 -8.33 -0.68
C ILE A 285 6.30 -7.03 -0.05
N PRO A 286 7.49 -6.97 0.58
CA PRO A 286 8.00 -5.73 1.17
C PRO A 286 7.97 -4.57 0.16
N ASN A 287 7.56 -3.38 0.60
CA ASN A 287 7.63 -2.18 -0.21
C ASN A 287 9.09 -1.82 -0.46
N LEU A 288 9.53 -1.89 -1.71
CA LEU A 288 10.93 -1.66 -2.08
C LEU A 288 11.18 -0.20 -2.48
N PHE A 289 10.15 0.66 -2.51
CA PHE A 289 10.20 2.06 -2.94
C PHE A 289 10.76 2.98 -1.85
N PHE A 290 11.94 2.68 -1.29
CA PHE A 290 12.61 3.59 -0.37
C PHE A 290 13.50 4.54 -1.17
N VAL A 291 13.06 5.80 -1.30
CA VAL A 291 13.88 6.90 -1.84
C VAL A 291 14.06 7.94 -0.74
N ARG A 292 15.31 8.13 -0.30
CA ARG A 292 15.73 9.35 0.40
C ARG A 292 15.62 10.53 -0.56
N ILE A 293 14.46 11.20 -0.59
CA ILE A 293 14.29 12.47 -1.29
C ILE A 293 14.99 13.56 -0.48
N ILE A 294 16.32 13.68 -0.62
CA ILE A 294 17.05 14.95 -0.53
C ILE A 294 18.24 14.89 -1.50
N LYS A 295 18.00 15.17 -2.78
CA LYS A 295 18.78 16.11 -3.61
C LYS A 295 18.17 16.23 -5.01
N ILE A 296 17.30 17.25 -5.13
CA ILE A 296 17.20 18.18 -6.27
C ILE A 296 17.25 17.58 -7.68
N LEU A 297 16.07 17.47 -8.29
CA LEU A 297 15.72 17.96 -9.64
C LEU A 297 16.78 17.79 -10.76
N LEU A 298 16.79 16.66 -11.48
CA LEU A 298 16.90 16.62 -12.94
C LEU A 298 16.67 15.18 -13.45
N LEU A 299 16.17 15.09 -14.69
CA LEU A 299 16.04 13.86 -15.48
C LEU A 299 17.30 12.95 -15.41
N LEU A 300 17.08 11.63 -15.64
CA LEU A 300 18.06 10.54 -15.83
C LEU A 300 18.45 9.67 -14.62
N LEU A 301 17.55 9.41 -13.67
CA LEU A 301 17.79 8.35 -12.66
C LEU A 301 16.53 7.60 -12.20
N ILE A 302 15.68 7.20 -13.15
CA ILE A 302 14.57 6.27 -12.89
C ILE A 302 15.08 4.81 -12.79
N PHE A 303 16.35 4.54 -13.09
CA PHE A 303 16.85 3.17 -13.31
C PHE A 303 17.44 2.47 -12.09
N VAL A 304 17.68 3.17 -10.98
CA VAL A 304 18.21 2.56 -9.76
C VAL A 304 17.41 3.16 -8.64
N LEU A 305 16.55 2.38 -7.97
CA LEU A 305 16.06 2.64 -6.61
C LEU A 305 14.93 1.64 -6.30
N THR A 306 15.29 0.42 -5.88
CA THR A 306 14.38 -0.41 -5.10
C THR A 306 15.17 -1.31 -4.15
N ALA A 307 14.74 -1.35 -2.87
CA ALA A 307 15.04 -2.33 -1.82
C ALA A 307 16.13 -2.02 -0.76
N GLU A 308 16.13 -0.84 -0.13
CA GLU A 308 16.99 -0.58 1.05
C GLU A 308 16.46 -1.16 2.38
N THR A 309 15.22 -1.68 2.43
CA THR A 309 14.66 -2.21 3.70
C THR A 309 15.24 -3.55 4.12
N ILE A 310 15.75 -4.34 3.18
CA ILE A 310 16.37 -5.64 3.46
C ILE A 310 17.87 -5.43 3.49
N THR A 311 18.47 -5.51 4.68
CA THR A 311 19.92 -5.30 4.87
C THR A 311 20.68 -6.60 5.15
N THR A 312 19.97 -7.66 5.53
CA THR A 312 20.61 -8.88 6.02
C THR A 312 21.12 -9.73 4.87
N VAL A 313 22.45 -9.84 4.80
CA VAL A 313 23.15 -10.70 3.85
C VAL A 313 23.26 -12.10 4.42
N MET A 314 22.87 -13.12 3.64
CA MET A 314 23.04 -14.52 4.01
C MET A 314 23.66 -15.32 2.87
N THR A 315 24.49 -16.31 3.21
CA THR A 315 24.96 -17.30 2.26
C THR A 315 23.89 -18.35 1.98
N VAL A 316 23.99 -19.06 0.87
CA VAL A 316 23.08 -20.16 0.50
C VAL A 316 23.07 -21.24 1.58
N GLN A 317 24.21 -21.54 2.20
CA GLN A 317 24.30 -22.45 3.33
C GLN A 317 23.50 -21.94 4.54
N GLN A 318 23.67 -20.67 4.94
CA GLN A 318 22.95 -20.09 6.07
C GLN A 318 21.43 -20.09 5.85
N ILE A 319 20.99 -19.82 4.62
CA ILE A 319 19.57 -19.91 4.23
C ILE A 319 19.06 -21.34 4.41
N THR A 320 19.83 -22.32 3.92
CA THR A 320 19.48 -23.74 4.01
C THR A 320 19.40 -24.22 5.45
N GLU A 321 20.35 -23.82 6.30
CA GLU A 321 20.35 -24.11 7.73
C GLU A 321 19.16 -23.47 8.46
N LYS A 322 18.84 -22.21 8.16
CA LYS A 322 17.68 -21.50 8.74
C LYS A 322 16.35 -22.18 8.36
N LEU A 323 16.24 -22.68 7.12
CA LEU A 323 15.09 -23.47 6.66
C LEU A 323 15.01 -24.84 7.35
N GLN A 324 16.15 -25.51 7.56
CA GLN A 324 16.19 -26.82 8.23
C GLN A 324 15.87 -26.73 9.73
N LYS A 325 16.42 -25.73 10.43
CA LYS A 325 16.15 -25.52 11.87
C LYS A 325 14.65 -25.34 12.13
N ASN A 326 13.94 -24.60 11.29
CA ASN A 326 12.50 -24.37 11.47
C ASN A 326 11.63 -25.58 11.10
N LYS A 327 12.06 -26.46 10.19
CA LYS A 327 11.36 -27.73 9.93
C LYS A 327 11.26 -28.61 11.19
N ALA A 328 12.20 -28.46 12.13
CA ALA A 328 12.24 -29.25 13.35
C ALA A 328 11.36 -28.68 14.49
N THR A 329 10.87 -27.43 14.37
CA THR A 329 10.33 -26.69 15.53
C THR A 329 8.88 -26.21 15.38
N ALA A 330 8.32 -26.12 14.16
CA ALA A 330 7.06 -25.39 13.95
C ALA A 330 5.82 -26.29 13.75
N GLU A 331 4.99 -26.39 14.79
CA GLU A 331 3.54 -26.59 14.66
C GLU A 331 2.90 -25.28 14.15
N GLY A 332 2.51 -25.24 12.88
CA GLY A 332 1.50 -24.29 12.38
C GLY A 332 1.98 -23.06 11.62
N GLU A 333 3.04 -22.37 12.05
CA GLU A 333 3.48 -21.12 11.39
C GLU A 333 4.52 -21.35 10.27
N ARG A 334 4.24 -20.78 9.08
CA ARG A 334 5.15 -20.86 7.93
C ARG A 334 6.32 -19.91 8.16
N LEU A 335 7.55 -20.43 8.14
CA LEU A 335 8.75 -19.59 8.16
C LEU A 335 8.80 -18.69 6.92
N GLN A 336 8.99 -17.39 7.12
CA GLN A 336 9.14 -16.41 6.04
C GLN A 336 10.21 -15.40 6.44
N PHE A 337 11.13 -15.08 5.53
CA PHE A 337 12.16 -14.06 5.75
C PHE A 337 12.68 -13.55 4.41
N ALA A 338 13.31 -12.38 4.40
CA ALA A 338 14.03 -11.86 3.24
C ALA A 338 15.51 -11.72 3.55
N THR A 339 16.32 -11.77 2.51
CA THR A 339 17.76 -11.66 2.63
C THR A 339 18.39 -11.24 1.30
N ILE A 340 19.59 -10.69 1.36
CA ILE A 340 20.46 -10.47 0.20
C ILE A 340 21.38 -11.69 0.07
N VAL A 341 21.42 -12.27 -1.13
CA VAL A 341 22.38 -13.32 -1.49
C VAL A 341 23.30 -12.77 -2.55
N ARG A 342 24.60 -12.74 -2.24
CA ARG A 342 25.65 -12.42 -3.21
C ARG A 342 25.98 -13.66 -4.00
N ALA A 343 25.42 -13.76 -5.20
CA ALA A 343 25.50 -14.99 -5.98
C ALA A 343 25.62 -14.69 -7.47
N SER A 344 26.21 -15.65 -8.18
CA SER A 344 26.21 -15.69 -9.64
C SER A 344 24.90 -16.28 -10.16
N VAL A 345 24.35 -15.69 -11.21
CA VAL A 345 23.17 -16.25 -11.91
C VAL A 345 23.65 -17.36 -12.85
N THR A 346 23.37 -18.61 -12.50
CA THR A 346 23.83 -19.78 -13.27
C THR A 346 22.89 -20.17 -14.41
N GLU A 347 21.60 -19.92 -14.24
CA GLU A 347 20.57 -20.24 -15.24
C GLU A 347 19.47 -19.18 -15.19
N MET A 348 19.00 -18.76 -16.37
CA MET A 348 17.86 -17.86 -16.53
C MET A 348 17.15 -18.18 -17.85
N ASN A 349 15.83 -18.36 -17.82
CA ASN A 349 15.08 -18.92 -18.96
C ASN A 349 14.45 -17.89 -19.91
N LEU A 350 14.92 -16.64 -19.97
CA LEU A 350 14.30 -15.57 -20.78
C LEU A 350 14.26 -15.87 -22.30
N ASP A 351 15.25 -16.57 -22.81
CA ASP A 351 15.39 -17.00 -24.21
C ASP A 351 14.56 -18.25 -24.55
N GLY A 352 13.89 -18.84 -23.56
CA GLY A 352 13.03 -20.00 -23.74
C GLY A 352 11.71 -19.70 -24.48
N PRO A 353 10.89 -20.74 -24.71
CA PRO A 353 9.53 -20.57 -25.21
C PRO A 353 8.71 -19.65 -24.29
N LEU A 354 7.90 -18.76 -24.85
CA LEU A 354 7.11 -17.79 -24.06
C LEU A 354 6.24 -18.45 -22.99
N LYS A 355 5.70 -19.65 -23.25
CA LYS A 355 4.92 -20.46 -22.29
C LYS A 355 5.67 -20.83 -20.99
N ASP A 356 7.01 -20.82 -21.02
CA ASP A 356 7.86 -21.17 -19.88
C ASP A 356 8.32 -19.93 -19.09
N VAL A 357 8.24 -18.76 -19.71
CA VAL A 357 8.66 -17.45 -19.16
C VAL A 357 7.46 -16.63 -18.69
N ILE A 358 6.29 -16.89 -19.26
CA ILE A 358 5.05 -16.17 -19.00
C ILE A 358 4.00 -17.15 -18.47
N SER A 359 3.19 -16.70 -17.52
CA SER A 359 2.07 -17.44 -16.97
C SER A 359 0.78 -16.66 -17.20
N ILE A 360 -0.20 -17.33 -17.80
CA ILE A 360 -1.56 -16.82 -17.95
C ILE A 360 -2.38 -17.36 -16.79
N LYS A 361 -3.03 -16.46 -16.05
CA LYS A 361 -3.85 -16.80 -14.89
C LYS A 361 -5.18 -16.09 -14.95
N CYS A 362 -6.23 -16.73 -14.45
CA CYS A 362 -7.51 -16.08 -14.24
C CYS A 362 -7.35 -14.89 -13.29
N ALA A 363 -7.81 -13.71 -13.69
CA ALA A 363 -7.67 -12.49 -12.91
C ALA A 363 -8.37 -12.58 -11.53
N LEU A 364 -9.47 -13.35 -11.46
CA LEU A 364 -10.33 -13.52 -10.29
C LEU A 364 -9.79 -14.56 -9.30
N CYS A 365 -9.54 -15.79 -9.76
CA CYS A 365 -9.15 -16.90 -8.86
C CYS A 365 -7.68 -17.30 -8.95
N LYS A 366 -6.89 -16.64 -9.81
CA LYS A 366 -5.45 -16.87 -10.03
C LYS A 366 -5.06 -18.28 -10.51
N LYS A 367 -6.04 -19.13 -10.86
CA LYS A 367 -5.79 -20.44 -11.48
C LYS A 367 -5.17 -20.25 -12.86
N SER A 368 -4.16 -21.06 -13.18
CA SER A 368 -3.51 -21.03 -14.50
C SER A 368 -4.49 -21.39 -15.61
N VAL A 369 -4.36 -20.70 -16.74
CA VAL A 369 -5.16 -20.88 -17.95
C VAL A 369 -4.20 -21.09 -19.12
N ALA A 370 -4.60 -21.86 -20.14
CA ALA A 370 -3.75 -22.17 -21.28
C ALA A 370 -3.62 -20.98 -22.24
N ASP A 371 -4.74 -20.34 -22.58
CA ASP A 371 -4.77 -19.11 -23.41
C ASP A 371 -5.42 -17.92 -22.67
N VAL A 372 -5.18 -16.70 -23.16
CA VAL A 372 -5.79 -15.47 -22.65
C VAL A 372 -7.30 -15.46 -22.88
N GLN A 373 -7.78 -16.07 -23.96
CA GLN A 373 -9.22 -16.13 -24.27
C GLN A 373 -9.95 -17.32 -23.60
N ASP A 374 -9.21 -18.28 -23.08
CA ASP A 374 -9.77 -19.50 -22.51
C ASP A 374 -10.55 -19.23 -21.21
N SER A 375 -11.62 -19.99 -21.01
CA SER A 375 -12.40 -19.93 -19.77
C SER A 375 -11.63 -20.56 -18.61
N CYS A 376 -11.85 -20.02 -17.41
CA CYS A 376 -11.20 -20.54 -16.21
C CYS A 376 -11.74 -21.94 -15.87
N MET A 377 -10.86 -22.92 -15.67
CA MET A 377 -11.27 -24.29 -15.29
C MET A 377 -11.69 -24.43 -13.82
N ASN A 378 -11.99 -23.32 -13.13
CA ASN A 378 -12.55 -23.35 -11.78
C ASN A 378 -14.04 -23.04 -11.84
N LEU A 379 -14.88 -24.07 -11.70
CA LEU A 379 -16.35 -23.94 -11.74
C LEU A 379 -16.93 -23.17 -10.55
N THR A 380 -16.14 -22.89 -9.51
CA THR A 380 -16.54 -21.97 -8.42
C THR A 380 -16.20 -20.51 -8.72
N CYS A 381 -15.46 -20.24 -9.79
CA CYS A 381 -15.08 -18.90 -10.22
C CYS A 381 -16.12 -18.34 -11.20
N PRO A 382 -16.52 -17.05 -11.09
CA PRO A 382 -17.45 -16.43 -12.04
C PRO A 382 -17.02 -16.49 -13.51
N SER A 383 -15.70 -16.49 -13.78
CA SER A 383 -15.16 -16.64 -15.15
C SER A 383 -15.07 -18.10 -15.61
N GLY A 384 -15.31 -19.08 -14.71
CA GLY A 384 -15.26 -20.51 -15.03
C GLY A 384 -16.62 -21.18 -15.08
N ASN A 385 -17.61 -20.66 -14.36
CA ASN A 385 -19.00 -21.12 -14.42
C ASN A 385 -19.84 -20.42 -15.49
N GLY A 386 -19.22 -19.58 -16.33
CA GLY A 386 -19.90 -18.86 -17.41
C GLY A 386 -20.74 -17.65 -16.96
N MET A 387 -20.74 -17.28 -15.68
CA MET A 387 -21.44 -16.07 -15.22
C MET A 387 -20.79 -14.78 -15.76
N ARG A 388 -19.51 -14.84 -16.12
CA ARG A 388 -18.76 -13.73 -16.70
C ARG A 388 -17.90 -14.24 -17.85
N THR A 389 -17.64 -13.36 -18.81
CA THR A 389 -16.60 -13.59 -19.80
C THR A 389 -15.24 -13.87 -19.15
N PRO A 390 -14.41 -14.70 -19.78
CA PRO A 390 -13.05 -14.94 -19.31
C PRO A 390 -12.29 -13.64 -19.13
N LEU A 391 -11.68 -13.49 -17.96
CA LEU A 391 -10.81 -12.36 -17.64
C LEU A 391 -9.50 -12.93 -17.14
N ASN A 392 -8.52 -12.98 -18.03
CA ASN A 392 -7.21 -13.56 -17.77
C ASN A 392 -6.14 -12.46 -17.81
N THR A 393 -5.15 -12.61 -16.95
CA THR A 393 -3.99 -11.72 -16.85
C THR A 393 -2.74 -12.49 -17.22
N VAL A 394 -1.90 -11.86 -18.03
CA VAL A 394 -0.62 -12.38 -18.48
C VAL A 394 0.48 -11.76 -17.61
N LYS A 395 1.32 -12.58 -16.99
CA LYS A 395 2.39 -12.12 -16.08
C LYS A 395 3.66 -12.93 -16.26
N PHE A 396 4.80 -12.30 -16.00
CA PHE A 396 6.09 -12.99 -15.99
C PHE A 396 6.19 -14.09 -14.92
N ASN A 397 6.94 -15.13 -15.24
CA ASN A 397 7.25 -16.28 -14.40
C ASN A 397 8.65 -16.82 -14.74
N VAL A 398 9.64 -15.95 -14.66
CA VAL A 398 11.04 -16.24 -14.99
C VAL A 398 11.64 -17.15 -13.91
N LYS A 399 12.34 -18.20 -14.34
CA LYS A 399 13.10 -19.12 -13.50
C LYS A 399 14.56 -18.69 -13.49
N ILE A 400 15.12 -18.62 -12.29
CA ILE A 400 16.50 -18.21 -12.04
C ILE A 400 17.14 -19.22 -11.09
N ASN A 401 18.37 -19.64 -11.38
CA ASN A 401 19.18 -20.44 -10.46
C ASN A 401 20.39 -19.62 -10.02
N LEU A 402 20.64 -19.60 -8.71
CA LEU A 402 21.70 -18.80 -8.10
C LEU A 402 22.76 -19.73 -7.50
N LYS A 403 24.02 -19.31 -7.56
CA LYS A 403 25.15 -20.03 -6.96
C LYS A 403 26.08 -19.05 -6.26
N ASP A 404 26.38 -19.33 -5.00
CA ASP A 404 27.50 -18.73 -4.27
C ASP A 404 28.61 -19.78 -4.03
N ASP A 405 29.61 -19.43 -3.22
CA ASP A 405 30.68 -20.32 -2.80
C ASP A 405 30.21 -21.42 -1.83
N THR A 406 29.07 -21.22 -1.17
CA THR A 406 28.52 -22.14 -0.15
C THR A 406 27.48 -23.12 -0.69
N GLY A 407 26.91 -22.89 -1.88
CA GLY A 407 25.95 -23.81 -2.49
C GLY A 407 25.15 -23.26 -3.68
N TYR A 408 24.02 -23.91 -3.94
CA TYR A 408 23.11 -23.59 -5.05
C TYR A 408 21.68 -23.37 -4.55
N LEU A 409 21.03 -22.30 -5.02
CA LEU A 409 19.59 -22.11 -4.89
C LEU A 409 18.93 -22.35 -6.24
N ILE A 410 18.14 -23.41 -6.30
CA ILE A 410 17.47 -23.87 -7.52
C ILE A 410 15.99 -23.47 -7.47
N GLY A 411 15.49 -22.95 -8.59
CA GLY A 411 14.07 -22.64 -8.76
C GLY A 411 13.65 -21.33 -8.14
N CYS A 412 14.55 -20.34 -8.08
CA CYS A 412 14.17 -18.96 -7.77
C CYS A 412 13.24 -18.42 -8.86
N ARG A 413 12.23 -17.67 -8.45
CA ARG A 413 11.18 -17.16 -9.33
C ARG A 413 11.16 -15.65 -9.31
N LEU A 414 11.33 -15.05 -10.48
CA LEU A 414 11.12 -13.62 -10.72
C LEU A 414 9.78 -13.49 -11.46
N THR A 415 8.77 -12.95 -10.76
CA THR A 415 7.36 -13.01 -11.21
C THR A 415 6.70 -11.64 -11.20
N ASP A 416 5.62 -11.54 -11.98
CA ASP A 416 4.68 -10.41 -11.97
C ASP A 416 5.37 -9.05 -12.19
N ASP A 417 4.88 -7.98 -11.56
CA ASP A 417 5.35 -6.60 -11.73
C ASP A 417 6.80 -6.42 -11.29
N ILE A 418 7.32 -7.30 -10.42
CA ILE A 418 8.74 -7.30 -10.04
C ILE A 418 9.61 -7.64 -11.24
N ALA A 419 9.21 -8.63 -12.03
CA ALA A 419 9.94 -8.99 -13.24
C ALA A 419 9.96 -7.83 -14.24
N GLU A 420 8.85 -7.12 -14.41
CA GLU A 420 8.79 -5.94 -15.27
C GLU A 420 9.76 -4.85 -14.81
N ARG A 421 9.84 -4.60 -13.49
CA ARG A 421 10.79 -3.65 -12.90
C ARG A 421 12.25 -4.08 -13.06
N VAL A 422 12.56 -5.34 -12.82
CA VAL A 422 13.93 -5.87 -12.90
C VAL A 422 14.43 -5.91 -14.34
N LEU A 423 13.58 -6.34 -15.28
CA LEU A 423 13.93 -6.46 -16.70
C LEU A 423 13.84 -5.11 -17.43
N GLY A 424 13.03 -4.17 -16.93
CA GLY A 424 12.78 -2.88 -17.57
C GLY A 424 11.81 -2.93 -18.76
N TYR A 425 11.05 -4.02 -18.90
CA TYR A 425 10.08 -4.22 -19.98
C TYR A 425 8.74 -4.73 -19.44
N THR A 426 7.65 -4.26 -20.02
CA THR A 426 6.32 -4.85 -19.79
C THR A 426 6.20 -6.22 -20.44
N VAL A 427 5.25 -7.04 -19.97
CA VAL A 427 4.97 -8.34 -20.58
C VAL A 427 4.63 -8.21 -22.07
N ASP A 428 3.83 -7.21 -22.44
CA ASP A 428 3.41 -6.98 -23.82
C ASP A 428 4.61 -6.64 -24.73
N GLU A 429 5.49 -5.75 -24.27
CA GLU A 429 6.74 -5.44 -24.98
C GLU A 429 7.60 -6.70 -25.15
N PHE A 430 7.78 -7.48 -24.09
CA PHE A 430 8.57 -8.71 -24.11
C PHE A 430 8.02 -9.77 -25.07
N GLN A 431 6.71 -9.90 -25.19
CA GLN A 431 6.09 -10.83 -26.15
C GLN A 431 6.39 -10.44 -27.61
N THR A 432 6.59 -9.15 -27.89
CA THR A 432 6.98 -8.66 -29.22
C THR A 432 8.49 -8.76 -29.49
N MET A 433 9.31 -9.07 -28.47
CA MET A 433 10.77 -9.17 -28.64
C MET A 433 11.17 -10.46 -29.37
N THR A 434 12.14 -10.32 -30.28
CA THR A 434 12.77 -11.46 -30.94
C THR A 434 13.55 -12.32 -29.95
N VAL A 435 13.82 -13.58 -30.29
CA VAL A 435 14.57 -14.51 -29.43
C VAL A 435 15.99 -13.98 -29.18
N GLU A 436 16.59 -13.33 -30.17
CA GLU A 436 17.94 -12.76 -30.10
C GLU A 436 18.00 -11.66 -29.05
N LYS A 437 17.06 -10.70 -29.08
CA LYS A 437 16.98 -9.64 -28.06
C LYS A 437 16.73 -10.19 -26.66
N ARG A 438 15.92 -11.26 -26.54
CA ARG A 438 15.70 -11.94 -25.25
C ARG A 438 16.95 -12.66 -24.76
N SER A 439 17.76 -13.19 -25.67
CA SER A 439 19.07 -13.75 -25.35
C SER A 439 20.03 -12.66 -24.88
N GLU A 440 20.08 -11.51 -25.56
CA GLU A 440 20.88 -10.35 -25.11
C GLU A 440 20.51 -9.92 -23.69
N LEU A 441 19.21 -9.80 -23.38
CA LEU A 441 18.75 -9.50 -22.01
C LEU A 441 19.16 -10.55 -20.98
N LYS A 442 19.12 -11.83 -21.34
CA LYS A 442 19.59 -12.93 -20.46
C LYS A 442 21.07 -12.78 -20.12
N TRP A 443 21.89 -12.46 -21.12
CA TRP A 443 23.33 -12.32 -20.96
C TRP A 443 23.75 -11.13 -20.09
N LEU A 444 22.86 -10.14 -19.86
CA LEU A 444 23.11 -9.06 -18.90
C LEU A 444 23.21 -9.55 -17.45
N TYR A 445 22.61 -10.70 -17.13
CA TYR A 445 22.58 -11.23 -15.76
C TYR A 445 23.36 -12.54 -15.63
N LEU A 446 23.42 -13.34 -16.70
CA LEU A 446 23.97 -14.69 -16.66
C LEU A 446 25.48 -14.68 -16.39
N LEU A 447 25.93 -15.51 -15.45
CA LEU A 447 27.32 -15.64 -14.98
C LEU A 447 27.91 -14.41 -14.29
N GLU A 448 27.17 -13.31 -14.23
CA GLU A 448 27.56 -12.12 -13.47
C GLU A 448 27.34 -12.34 -11.98
N LYS A 449 28.21 -11.74 -11.15
CA LYS A 449 28.00 -11.67 -9.71
C LYS A 449 26.97 -10.58 -9.43
N CYS A 450 25.94 -10.94 -8.68
CA CYS A 450 24.85 -10.03 -8.37
C CYS A 450 24.50 -10.07 -6.88
N ASP A 451 24.10 -8.90 -6.39
CA ASP A 451 23.36 -8.75 -5.14
C ASP A 451 21.88 -9.06 -5.43
N VAL A 452 21.47 -10.29 -5.09
CA VAL A 452 20.11 -10.78 -5.32
C VAL A 452 19.31 -10.72 -4.04
N ARG A 453 18.28 -9.89 -4.00
CA ARG A 453 17.36 -9.84 -2.86
C ARG A 453 16.28 -10.89 -3.03
N LEU A 454 16.17 -11.78 -2.06
CA LEU A 454 15.23 -12.89 -2.05
C LEU A 454 14.20 -12.72 -0.94
N TYR A 455 12.96 -13.10 -1.24
CA TYR A 455 11.94 -13.39 -0.26
C TYR A 455 11.67 -14.90 -0.25
N ILE A 456 11.88 -15.51 0.92
CA ILE A 456 11.91 -16.95 1.08
C ILE A 456 10.72 -17.38 1.92
N LEU A 457 9.90 -18.24 1.34
CA LEU A 457 8.78 -18.89 2.01
C LEU A 457 9.16 -20.34 2.29
N GLY A 458 9.35 -20.67 3.56
CA GLY A 458 9.62 -22.01 4.02
C GLY A 458 8.50 -23.01 3.70
N PRO A 459 8.79 -24.31 3.78
CA PRO A 459 7.81 -25.36 3.55
C PRO A 459 6.84 -25.49 4.73
N THR A 460 5.64 -25.99 4.44
CA THR A 460 4.60 -26.35 5.43
C THR A 460 4.15 -27.79 5.21
N SER A 461 3.31 -28.32 6.10
CA SER A 461 2.68 -29.64 5.95
C SER A 461 1.88 -29.77 4.64
N VAL A 462 1.29 -28.67 4.16
CA VAL A 462 0.53 -28.60 2.90
C VAL A 462 1.43 -28.28 1.70
N PHE A 463 2.50 -27.50 1.89
CA PHE A 463 3.44 -27.09 0.84
C PHE A 463 4.86 -27.51 1.19
N SER A 464 5.25 -28.72 0.78
CA SER A 464 6.56 -29.29 1.13
C SER A 464 7.78 -28.61 0.50
N ARG A 465 7.57 -27.73 -0.49
CA ARG A 465 8.63 -27.01 -1.22
C ARG A 465 8.81 -25.60 -0.69
N THR A 466 10.07 -25.21 -0.49
CA THR A 466 10.45 -23.80 -0.29
C THR A 466 10.20 -23.02 -1.56
N LEU A 467 9.69 -21.79 -1.44
CA LEU A 467 9.58 -20.86 -2.56
C LEU A 467 10.58 -19.73 -2.37
N TYR A 468 11.42 -19.52 -3.38
CA TYR A 468 12.36 -18.41 -3.44
C TYR A 468 11.81 -17.39 -4.46
N LYS A 469 11.32 -16.25 -3.98
CA LYS A 469 10.89 -15.15 -4.84
C LYS A 469 12.03 -14.13 -4.95
N VAL A 470 12.41 -13.79 -6.17
CA VAL A 470 13.41 -12.75 -6.44
C VAL A 470 12.71 -11.40 -6.40
N LEU A 471 13.25 -10.47 -5.60
CA LEU A 471 12.72 -9.12 -5.40
C LEU A 471 13.50 -8.07 -6.19
N SER A 472 14.81 -8.24 -6.30
CA SER A 472 15.68 -7.40 -7.13
C SER A 472 16.96 -8.15 -7.49
N ILE A 473 17.57 -7.78 -8.61
CA ILE A 473 18.89 -8.24 -9.03
C ILE A 473 19.70 -6.99 -9.34
N GLN A 474 20.81 -6.80 -8.64
CA GLN A 474 21.74 -5.69 -8.89
C GLN A 474 23.12 -6.26 -9.19
N PRO A 475 23.85 -5.77 -10.21
CA PRO A 475 25.25 -6.13 -10.40
C PRO A 475 26.05 -5.81 -9.14
N ASP A 476 27.00 -6.68 -8.82
CA ASP A 476 27.92 -6.45 -7.71
C ASP A 476 28.97 -5.40 -8.13
N ASN A 477 28.81 -4.17 -7.64
CA ASN A 477 29.69 -3.05 -7.98
C ASN A 477 31.01 -3.04 -7.18
N GLU A 478 31.32 -4.07 -6.39
CA GLU A 478 32.57 -4.14 -5.59
C GLU A 478 33.83 -3.99 -6.47
N MET A 479 33.83 -4.46 -7.72
CA MET A 479 34.97 -4.32 -8.64
C MET A 479 35.14 -2.90 -9.20
N GLU A 480 34.06 -2.19 -9.53
CA GLU A 480 34.15 -0.79 -10.00
C GLU A 480 34.61 0.14 -8.88
N GLN A 481 34.09 -0.06 -7.66
CA GLN A 481 34.50 0.73 -6.48
C GLN A 481 35.96 0.47 -6.09
N ALA A 482 36.46 -0.77 -6.23
CA ALA A 482 37.87 -1.08 -6.00
C ALA A 482 38.79 -0.47 -7.08
N LEU A 483 38.37 -0.45 -8.35
CA LEU A 483 39.14 0.15 -9.45
C LEU A 483 39.19 1.69 -9.36
N GLU A 484 38.09 2.34 -8.96
CA GLU A 484 38.07 3.79 -8.69
C GLU A 484 38.98 4.16 -7.51
N GLN A 485 39.02 3.33 -6.46
CA GLN A 485 39.95 3.53 -5.33
C GLN A 485 41.41 3.38 -5.74
N ILE A 486 41.74 2.41 -6.61
CA ILE A 486 43.11 2.24 -7.14
C ILE A 486 43.49 3.39 -8.08
N ALA A 487 42.55 3.91 -8.88
CA ALA A 487 42.78 5.06 -9.76
C ALA A 487 42.92 6.40 -9.00
N SER A 488 42.47 6.47 -7.75
CA SER A 488 42.56 7.65 -6.88
C SER A 488 43.86 7.76 -6.07
N VAL A 489 44.77 6.77 -6.18
CA VAL A 489 46.07 6.80 -5.50
C VAL A 489 47.02 7.73 -6.28
N PRO A 490 47.57 8.81 -5.67
CA PRO A 490 48.53 9.66 -6.35
C PRO A 490 49.80 8.86 -6.66
N GLN A 491 50.22 8.85 -7.92
CA GLN A 491 51.57 8.40 -8.26
C GLN A 491 52.58 9.38 -7.63
N TYR A 492 53.40 8.88 -6.71
CA TYR A 492 54.49 9.61 -6.07
C TYR A 492 55.68 9.80 -7.00
#